data_AF-A0A7V4K2U9-F1
#
_entry.id   AF-A0A7V4K2U9-F1
#
_cell.length_a   1.000
_cell.length_b   1.000
_cell.length_c   1.000
_cell.angle_alpha   90.00
_cell.angle_beta   90.00
_cell.angle_gamma   90.00
#
_symmetry.space_group_name_H-M   'P 1'
#
loop_
_entity.id
_entity.type
_entity.pdbx_description
1 polymer ?
#
loop_
_entity_poly.entity_id
_entity_poly.type
_entity_poly.pdbx_seq_one_letter_code
_entity_poly.pdbx_strand_id
1 'polypeptide(L)' 'TDSGGIREYARHGINALLVPPDDYIALANSVATLIKDRSLRERLGERGRETAIKFDFRNTIPLLEHHLAKAKRSREL' A
#
# COMPACT_ATOMS: atom_id res chain seq x y z
N THR A 1 0.87 -0.76 11.20
CA THR A 1 1.78 -1.75 11.81
C THR A 1 1.94 -2.92 10.85
N ASP A 2 2.99 -3.72 11.01
CA ASP A 2 3.32 -4.83 10.12
C ASP A 2 2.47 -6.08 10.42
N SER A 3 1.20 -6.06 9.98
CA SER A 3 0.17 -7.05 10.33
C SER A 3 -0.26 -7.94 9.16
N GLY A 4 0.64 -8.23 8.21
CA GLY A 4 0.36 -9.12 7.09
C GLY A 4 -0.35 -8.43 5.92
N GLY A 5 -1.65 -8.13 6.03
CA GLY A 5 -2.45 -7.58 4.92
C GLY A 5 -1.90 -6.26 4.35
N ILE A 6 -1.34 -5.42 5.21
CA ILE A 6 -0.64 -4.17 4.81
C ILE A 6 0.49 -4.43 3.80
N ARG A 7 1.12 -5.61 3.83
CA ARG A 7 2.22 -5.98 2.93
C ARG A 7 1.73 -6.24 1.51
N GLU A 8 0.44 -6.20 1.23
CA GLU A 8 -0.03 -6.21 -0.16
C GLU A 8 0.46 -4.96 -0.89
N TYR A 9 0.34 -3.78 -0.27
CA TYR A 9 0.64 -2.49 -0.89
C TYR A 9 1.76 -1.69 -0.22
N ALA A 10 1.97 -1.81 1.09
CA ALA A 10 3.03 -1.09 1.79
C ALA A 10 4.36 -1.84 1.68
N ARG A 11 5.43 -1.09 1.42
CA ARG A 11 6.81 -1.55 1.31
C ARG A 11 7.69 -0.64 2.16
N HIS A 12 8.30 -1.22 3.18
CA HIS A 12 9.13 -0.49 4.14
C HIS A 12 10.26 0.28 3.43
N GLY A 13 10.43 1.56 3.78
CA GLY A 13 11.44 2.46 3.22
C GLY A 13 11.17 2.94 1.79
N ILE A 14 10.16 2.37 1.11
CA ILE A 14 9.78 2.70 -0.26
C ILE A 14 8.60 3.66 -0.28
N ASN A 15 7.47 3.25 0.28
CA ASN A 15 6.23 4.04 0.32
C ASN A 15 5.60 4.11 1.72
N ALA A 16 6.23 3.49 2.72
CA ALA A 16 5.79 3.48 4.11
C ALA A 16 6.97 3.20 5.05
N LEU A 17 6.81 3.54 6.33
CA LEU A 17 7.60 2.95 7.42
C LEU A 17 6.72 1.92 8.13
N LEU A 18 7.16 0.67 8.16
CA LEU A 18 6.45 -0.42 8.80
C LEU A 18 7.13 -0.68 10.13
N VAL A 19 6.32 -0.82 11.17
CA VAL A 19 6.76 -1.10 12.53
C VAL A 19 6.03 -2.34 13.05
N PRO A 20 6.63 -3.15 13.93
CA PRO A 20 5.96 -4.28 14.53
C PRO A 20 4.62 -3.88 15.19
N PRO A 21 3.62 -4.78 15.20
CA PRO A 21 2.45 -4.62 16.07
C PRO A 21 2.86 -4.48 17.54
N ASP A 22 2.09 -3.70 18.30
CA ASP A 22 2.26 -3.47 19.74
C ASP A 22 3.62 -2.87 20.19
N ASP A 23 4.44 -2.40 19.25
CA ASP A 23 5.68 -1.68 19.53
C ASP A 23 5.50 -0.15 19.39
N TYR A 24 5.04 0.47 20.48
CA TYR A 24 4.81 1.92 20.51
C TYR A 24 6.12 2.73 20.42
N ILE A 25 7.27 2.15 20.82
CA ILE A 25 8.57 2.81 20.77
C ILE A 25 9.02 2.90 19.30
N ALA A 26 8.94 1.79 18.54
CA ALA A 26 9.25 1.79 17.11
C ALA A 26 8.33 2.75 16.33
N LEU A 27 7.05 2.82 16.70
CA LEU A 27 6.11 3.78 16.11
C LEU A 27 6.53 5.23 16.38
N ALA A 28 6.79 5.58 17.65
CA ALA A 28 7.20 6.91 18.03
C ALA A 28 8.51 7.34 17.34
N ASN A 29 9.48 6.43 17.25
CA ASN A 29 10.74 6.66 16.54
C ASN A 29 10.51 6.90 15.05
N SER A 30 9.64 6.12 14.40
CA SER A 30 9.31 6.30 12.98
C SER A 30 8.65 7.65 12.71
N VAL A 31 7.72 8.08 13.57
CA VAL A 31 7.10 9.41 13.47
C VAL A 31 8.13 10.52 13.69
N ALA A 32 8.99 10.39 14.71
CA ALA A 32 10.05 11.36 14.98
C ALA A 32 11.03 11.49 13.79
N THR A 33 11.37 10.38 13.14
CA THR A 33 12.17 10.35 11.91
C THR A 33 11.47 11.16 10.80
N LEU A 34 10.18 10.94 10.56
CA LEU A 34 9.43 11.68 9.53
C LEU A 34 9.29 13.17 9.84
N ILE A 35 9.24 13.57 11.11
CA ILE A 35 9.21 14.99 11.50
C ILE A 35 10.56 15.65 11.15
N LYS A 36 11.67 14.99 11.49
CA LYS A 36 13.04 15.52 11.32
C LYS A 36 13.53 15.48 9.87
N ASP A 37 13.17 14.45 9.12
CA ASP A 37 13.61 14.24 7.74
C ASP A 37 12.50 14.58 6.74
N ARG A 38 12.54 15.83 6.24
CA ARG A 38 11.59 16.32 5.23
C ARG A 38 11.68 15.56 3.91
N SER A 39 12.89 15.25 3.45
CA SER A 39 13.11 14.60 2.15
C SER A 39 12.54 13.18 2.15
N LEU A 40 12.81 12.43 3.23
CA LEU A 40 12.21 11.11 3.43
C LEU A 40 10.68 11.19 3.44
N ARG A 41 10.11 12.14 4.20
CA ARG A 41 8.66 12.32 4.30
C ARG A 41 8.02 12.61 2.94
N GLU A 42 8.60 13.50 2.15
CA GLU A 42 8.11 13.84 0.80
C GLU A 42 8.20 12.63 -0.13
N ARG A 43 9.35 11.94 -0.15
CA ARG A 43 9.56 10.75 -0.98
C ARG A 43 8.58 9.61 -0.65
N LEU A 44 8.37 9.32 0.64
CA LEU A 44 7.42 8.30 1.05
C LEU A 44 5.98 8.71 0.72
N GLY A 45 5.63 10.00 0.88
CA GLY A 45 4.32 10.53 0.52
C GLY A 45 4.01 10.42 -0.97
N GLU A 46 4.97 10.78 -1.83
CA GLU A 46 4.85 10.65 -3.28
C GLU A 46 4.66 9.19 -3.71
N ARG A 47 5.56 8.30 -3.27
CA ARG A 47 5.45 6.86 -3.58
C ARG A 47 4.21 6.21 -2.97
N GLY A 48 3.77 6.70 -1.81
CA GLY A 48 2.50 6.30 -1.19
C GLY A 48 1.31 6.67 -2.09
N ARG A 49 1.29 7.89 -2.61
CA ARG A 49 0.26 8.35 -3.55
C ARG A 49 0.26 7.57 -4.86
N GLU A 50 1.43 7.35 -5.47
CA GLU A 50 1.57 6.51 -6.66
C GLU A 50 1.03 5.10 -6.44
N THR A 51 1.29 4.53 -5.25
CA THR A 51 0.77 3.22 -4.88
C THR A 51 -0.75 3.25 -4.75
N ALA A 52 -1.30 4.22 -4.03
CA ALA A 52 -2.74 4.34 -3.80
C ALA A 52 -3.53 4.51 -5.10
N ILE A 53 -3.01 5.26 -6.08
CA ILE A 53 -3.65 5.45 -7.38
C ILE A 53 -3.89 4.11 -8.09
N LYS A 54 -3.01 3.10 -7.93
CA LYS A 54 -3.20 1.77 -8.54
C LYS A 54 -4.45 1.06 -8.04
N PHE A 55 -4.92 1.39 -6.84
CA PHE A 55 -6.12 0.82 -6.22
C PHE A 55 -7.38 1.67 -6.44
N ASP A 56 -7.28 2.79 -7.17
CA ASP A 56 -8.44 3.60 -7.55
C ASP A 56 -9.45 2.76 -8.34
N PHE A 57 -10.75 2.97 -8.12
CA PHE A 57 -11.81 2.26 -8.82
C PHE A 57 -11.70 2.34 -10.35
N ARG A 58 -11.25 3.48 -10.87
CA ARG A 58 -11.03 3.67 -12.32
C ARG A 58 -9.98 2.72 -12.88
N ASN A 59 -9.04 2.26 -12.04
CA ASN A 59 -8.00 1.32 -12.40
C ASN A 59 -8.37 -0.14 -12.07
N THR A 60 -9.15 -0.38 -11.02
CA THR A 60 -9.46 -1.73 -10.52
C THR A 60 -10.74 -2.35 -11.08
N ILE A 61 -11.78 -1.56 -11.38
CA ILE A 61 -13.04 -2.06 -11.96
C ILE A 61 -12.80 -2.78 -13.29
N PRO A 62 -12.00 -2.25 -14.24
CA PRO A 62 -11.75 -2.96 -15.51
C PRO A 62 -11.09 -4.33 -15.31
N LEU A 63 -10.23 -4.47 -14.29
CA LEU A 63 -9.58 -5.74 -13.96
C LEU A 63 -10.61 -6.73 -13.41
N LEU A 64 -11.50 -6.29 -12.53
CA LEU A 64 -12.59 -7.11 -12.00
C LEU A 64 -13.50 -7.59 -13.13
N GLU A 65 -13.95 -6.68 -14.00
CA GLU A 65 -14.80 -7.00 -15.16
C GLU A 65 -14.13 -8.02 -16.08
N HIS A 66 -12.84 -7.85 -16.37
CA HIS A 66 -12.07 -8.80 -17.15
C HIS A 66 -12.10 -10.20 -16.53
N HIS A 67 -11.86 -10.31 -15.21
CA HIS A 67 -11.85 -11.59 -14.52
C HIS A 67 -13.24 -12.25 -14.45
N LEU A 68 -14.30 -11.46 -14.22
CA LEU A 68 -15.68 -11.95 -14.23
C LEU A 68 -16.09 -12.45 -15.62
N ALA A 69 -15.74 -11.72 -16.68
CA ALA A 69 -16.01 -12.13 -18.06
C ALA A 69 -15.29 -13.43 -18.43
N LYS A 70 -14.03 -13.58 -17.99
CA LYS A 70 -13.25 -14.82 -18.19
C LYS A 70 -13.89 -16.01 -17.46
N ALA A 71 -14.25 -15.82 -16.19
CA ALA A 71 -14.86 -16.87 -15.37
C ALA A 71 -16.21 -17.35 -15.94
N LYS A 72 -17.02 -16.43 -16.49
CA LYS A 72 -18.27 -16.77 -17.18
C LYS A 72 -18.03 -17.67 -18.39
N ARG A 73 -17.08 -17.30 -19.27
CA ARG A 73 -16.75 -18.06 -20.48
C ARG A 73 -16.23 -19.47 -20.18
N SER A 74 -15.45 -19.64 -19.11
CA SER A 74 -14.93 -20.96 -18.72
C SER A 74 -15.98 -21.92 -18.13
N ARG A 75 -17.19 -21.46 -17.80
CA ARG A 75 -18.30 -22.30 -17.33
C ARG A 75 -19.29 -22.70 -18.43
N GLU A 76 -19.17 -22.10 -19.61
CA GLU A 76 -20.02 -22.39 -20.77
C GLU A 76 -19.39 -23.47 -21.70
N LEU A 77 -18.22 -24.01 -21.32
CA LEU A 77 -17.51 -25.14 -21.92
C LEU A 77 -17.52 -26.33 -20.95
#